data_AF-A0A4U7KY25-F1
#
_entry.id   AF-A0A4U7KY25-F1
#
_cell.length_a   1.000
_cell.length_b   1.000
_cell.length_c   1.000
_cell.angle_alpha   90.00
_cell.angle_beta   90.00
_cell.angle_gamma   90.00
#
_symmetry.space_group_name_H-M   'P 1'
#
loop_
_entity.id
_entity.type
_entity.pdbx_description
1 polymer ?
#
loop_
_entity_poly.entity_id
_entity_poly.type
_entity_poly.pdbx_seq_one_letter_code
_entity_poly.pdbx_strand_id
1 'polypeptide(L)'
;MPSTVSHVAPYHPNEYIQTALTGNKVSRKATILGSQNIILGGKCIIQHGAIIRGDLKRIASSSSASSIAPGAQTQPSQSVAIFIGRYCILAESSVIRPPYKTYKGVFSYYPMKIGDHVSVGANTVLEAASVGSHVEIGANCLIGRFVIIKDCARILDGSVVAPNTVIPSFSIFGGSPAKLVGELPETFSESCETKMKDFYQQPFSQIAKRLFTTRGLSSFVQSMTAPRYNVLIDLNGTCHIGDKPTPGAVEAIHKLRAAQQRHQGRLNIRFCSNTSKESSELLLARLGRVGLGADLVSAHDVFTSLDAAKRFVSRRKLRALLLLSPSAQSSFSEDNELAQACFLARPETEPAKLSPYEKARLRSCNAVVIGLCPELMTQQWLDEAFRLLSGEYEATGRVALIATHRAMYHRPSEGAPLSMGPGAFVAALEAACRRDTDSTTVCGKPSRAFLQECIAGMIPADESMDDYTNIIIGDDLDADLGKGTWQLGLRRILVRTGKFRAGDDQRGEKPADEVHDSLASWVEGFVSTELNDGQ
;
A
#
# COMPACT_ATOMS: atom_id res chain seq x y z
N MET A 1 -29.83 13.58 -13.46
CA MET A 1 -29.12 12.52 -14.19
C MET A 1 -28.62 11.54 -13.14
N PRO A 2 -29.16 10.31 -13.05
CA PRO A 2 -28.63 9.34 -12.09
C PRO A 2 -27.13 9.13 -12.37
N SER A 3 -26.37 9.14 -11.28
CA SER A 3 -24.92 9.21 -11.19
C SER A 3 -24.21 8.26 -12.17
N THR A 4 -23.20 8.78 -12.85
CA THR A 4 -22.32 8.05 -13.76
C THR A 4 -21.67 6.87 -13.04
N VAL A 5 -22.02 5.66 -13.47
CA VAL A 5 -21.49 4.34 -13.09
C VAL A 5 -19.99 4.39 -12.78
N SER A 6 -19.68 4.50 -11.48
CA SER A 6 -18.34 4.44 -10.88
C SER A 6 -18.12 3.05 -10.27
N HIS A 7 -18.45 2.00 -11.02
CA HIS A 7 -18.54 0.62 -10.50
C HIS A 7 -17.46 -0.33 -11.02
N VAL A 8 -16.47 0.21 -11.76
CA VAL A 8 -15.30 -0.55 -12.21
C VAL A 8 -14.09 0.05 -11.51
N ALA A 9 -13.55 -0.66 -10.53
CA ALA A 9 -12.40 -0.18 -9.77
C ALA A 9 -11.16 -0.04 -10.67
N PRO A 10 -10.25 0.91 -10.39
CA PRO A 10 -8.97 0.97 -11.07
C PRO A 10 -8.18 -0.32 -10.81
N TYR A 11 -7.49 -0.83 -11.84
CA TYR A 11 -6.74 -2.08 -11.75
C TYR A 11 -5.22 -1.82 -11.78
N HIS A 12 -4.47 -2.52 -10.93
CA HIS A 12 -3.01 -2.41 -10.88
C HIS A 12 -2.35 -3.31 -11.93
N PRO A 13 -1.47 -2.79 -12.81
CA PRO A 13 -0.81 -3.58 -13.86
C PRO A 13 -0.09 -4.83 -13.37
N ASN A 14 0.51 -4.77 -12.16
CA ASN A 14 1.28 -5.89 -11.58
C ASN A 14 0.40 -7.11 -11.22
N GLU A 15 -0.89 -6.90 -11.00
CA GLU A 15 -1.83 -7.97 -10.67
C GLU A 15 -2.49 -8.60 -11.91
N TYR A 16 -2.23 -8.08 -13.12
CA TYR A 16 -2.90 -8.50 -14.34
C TYR A 16 -1.90 -9.09 -15.35
N ILE A 17 -2.32 -10.16 -16.02
CA ILE A 17 -1.60 -10.79 -17.12
C ILE A 17 -2.16 -10.22 -18.41
N GLN A 18 -1.29 -9.64 -19.24
CA GLN A 18 -1.66 -9.19 -20.57
C GLN A 18 -1.28 -10.26 -21.61
N THR A 19 -2.25 -10.73 -22.39
CA THR A 19 -1.98 -11.68 -23.48
C THR A 19 -1.34 -10.95 -24.66
N ALA A 20 -0.16 -11.39 -25.11
CA ALA A 20 0.63 -10.72 -26.14
C ALA A 20 -0.09 -10.55 -27.49
N LEU A 21 -0.90 -11.53 -27.91
CA LEU A 21 -1.54 -11.54 -29.23
C LEU A 21 -2.89 -10.82 -29.27
N THR A 22 -3.71 -10.97 -28.23
CA THR A 22 -5.09 -10.47 -28.21
C THR A 22 -5.28 -9.25 -27.31
N GLY A 23 -4.26 -8.84 -26.56
CA GLY A 23 -4.30 -7.67 -25.69
C GLY A 23 -5.25 -7.78 -24.49
N ASN A 24 -5.79 -8.95 -24.18
CA ASN A 24 -6.65 -9.13 -23.01
C ASN A 24 -5.84 -8.94 -21.73
N LYS A 25 -6.39 -8.22 -20.75
CA LYS A 25 -5.83 -8.01 -19.40
C LYS A 25 -6.64 -8.84 -18.41
N VAL A 26 -6.02 -9.86 -17.82
CA VAL A 26 -6.70 -10.81 -16.93
C VAL A 26 -6.06 -10.77 -15.56
N SER A 27 -6.83 -10.49 -14.51
CA SER A 27 -6.32 -10.52 -13.14
C SER A 27 -5.80 -11.91 -12.77
N ARG A 28 -4.65 -11.99 -12.09
CA ARG A 28 -4.12 -13.24 -11.52
C ARG A 28 -5.04 -13.87 -10.48
N LYS A 29 -5.94 -13.07 -9.89
CA LYS A 29 -6.94 -13.50 -8.89
C LYS A 29 -8.29 -13.85 -9.54
N ALA A 30 -8.42 -13.81 -10.87
CA ALA A 30 -9.62 -14.23 -11.56
C ALA A 30 -9.68 -15.77 -11.70
N THR A 31 -10.87 -16.34 -11.58
CA THR A 31 -11.08 -17.80 -11.70
C THR A 31 -11.68 -18.11 -13.07
N ILE A 32 -10.86 -18.62 -13.99
CA ILE A 32 -11.31 -19.04 -15.33
C ILE A 32 -11.33 -20.57 -15.37
N LEU A 33 -12.52 -21.14 -15.47
CA LEU A 33 -12.72 -22.59 -15.57
C LEU A 33 -13.02 -22.98 -17.02
N GLY A 34 -12.37 -24.01 -17.54
CA GLY A 34 -12.60 -24.50 -18.90
C GLY A 34 -12.19 -23.50 -19.99
N SER A 35 -10.99 -22.91 -19.87
CA SER A 35 -10.45 -21.90 -20.78
C SER A 35 -10.47 -22.30 -22.27
N GLN A 36 -10.33 -23.60 -22.57
CA GLN A 36 -10.42 -24.17 -23.92
C GLN A 36 -11.81 -24.00 -24.58
N ASN A 37 -12.84 -23.70 -23.80
CA ASN A 37 -14.21 -23.48 -24.29
C ASN A 37 -14.63 -22.01 -24.21
N ILE A 38 -13.69 -21.10 -23.92
CA ILE A 38 -13.94 -19.65 -23.80
C ILE A 38 -13.18 -18.94 -24.92
N ILE A 39 -13.89 -18.09 -25.66
CA ILE A 39 -13.29 -17.23 -26.68
C ILE A 39 -13.37 -15.78 -26.20
N LEU A 40 -12.22 -15.10 -26.15
CA LEU A 40 -12.10 -13.68 -25.86
C LEU A 40 -11.72 -12.93 -27.15
N GLY A 41 -12.56 -12.01 -27.59
CA GLY A 41 -12.42 -11.29 -28.87
C GLY A 41 -11.24 -10.32 -28.94
N GLY A 42 -10.63 -10.00 -27.78
CA GLY A 42 -9.43 -9.17 -27.65
C GLY A 42 -9.68 -7.88 -26.86
N LYS A 43 -8.62 -7.32 -26.29
CA LYS A 43 -8.63 -6.07 -25.51
C LYS A 43 -9.68 -6.05 -24.39
N CYS A 44 -10.02 -7.20 -23.83
CA CYS A 44 -10.94 -7.34 -22.72
C CYS A 44 -10.21 -7.18 -21.38
N ILE A 45 -10.92 -6.76 -20.34
CA ILE A 45 -10.41 -6.63 -18.99
C ILE A 45 -11.23 -7.51 -18.05
N ILE A 46 -10.56 -8.40 -17.34
CA ILE A 46 -11.17 -9.32 -16.38
C ILE A 46 -10.62 -8.98 -15.00
N GLN A 47 -11.45 -8.40 -14.13
CA GLN A 47 -11.03 -7.93 -12.82
C GLN A 47 -10.88 -9.04 -11.78
N HIS A 48 -10.31 -8.70 -10.62
CA HIS A 48 -10.07 -9.64 -9.53
C HIS A 48 -11.37 -10.26 -9.01
N GLY A 49 -11.31 -11.55 -8.68
CA GLY A 49 -12.47 -12.29 -8.20
C GLY A 49 -13.53 -12.59 -9.26
N ALA A 50 -13.40 -12.10 -10.50
CA ALA A 50 -14.31 -12.47 -11.58
C ALA A 50 -14.19 -13.97 -11.88
N ILE A 51 -15.34 -14.63 -12.03
CA ILE A 51 -15.46 -16.08 -12.26
C ILE A 51 -16.10 -16.30 -13.63
N ILE A 52 -15.38 -17.00 -14.51
CA ILE A 52 -15.87 -17.35 -15.85
C ILE A 52 -15.92 -18.87 -15.97
N ARG A 53 -17.12 -19.42 -16.20
CA ARG A 53 -17.41 -20.85 -16.22
C ARG A 53 -17.58 -21.43 -17.61
N GLY A 54 -16.48 -21.62 -18.33
CA GLY A 54 -16.43 -22.32 -19.61
C GLY A 54 -16.45 -23.85 -19.49
N ASP A 55 -16.35 -24.39 -18.28
CA ASP A 55 -16.50 -25.83 -17.98
C ASP A 55 -17.94 -26.33 -18.22
N LEU A 56 -18.92 -25.43 -18.16
CA LEU A 56 -20.35 -25.69 -18.30
C LEU A 56 -20.79 -25.74 -19.76
N LYS A 57 -20.48 -26.84 -20.45
CA LYS A 57 -20.87 -27.04 -21.86
C LYS A 57 -22.03 -28.03 -22.04
N ARG A 58 -22.63 -28.00 -23.22
CA ARG A 58 -23.58 -29.02 -23.66
C ARG A 58 -22.87 -30.37 -23.73
N ILE A 59 -23.33 -31.33 -22.94
CA ILE A 59 -22.94 -32.73 -23.11
C ILE A 59 -23.73 -33.24 -24.31
N ALA A 60 -23.05 -33.49 -25.43
CA ALA A 60 -23.68 -34.19 -26.54
C ALA A 60 -24.02 -35.61 -26.08
N SER A 61 -25.31 -35.94 -26.04
CA SER A 61 -25.74 -37.32 -25.85
C SER A 61 -25.27 -38.15 -27.04
N SER A 62 -24.37 -39.10 -26.79
CA SER A 62 -23.88 -40.09 -27.76
C SER A 62 -24.96 -41.13 -28.12
N SER A 63 -26.13 -40.68 -28.59
CA SER A 63 -27.28 -41.53 -28.89
C SER A 63 -27.80 -41.38 -30.32
N SER A 64 -26.89 -41.28 -31.28
CA SER A 64 -27.17 -41.60 -32.69
C SER A 64 -25.99 -42.36 -33.28
N ALA A 65 -25.74 -43.56 -32.74
CA ALA A 65 -24.98 -44.58 -33.43
C ALA A 65 -25.90 -45.20 -34.50
N SER A 66 -25.93 -44.59 -35.67
CA SER A 66 -26.42 -45.25 -36.89
C SER A 66 -25.57 -44.82 -38.09
N SER A 67 -24.63 -45.71 -38.41
CA SER A 67 -24.02 -45.98 -39.72
C SER A 67 -23.34 -44.82 -40.47
N ILE A 68 -22.04 -44.56 -40.21
CA ILE A 68 -21.08 -44.13 -41.26
C ILE A 68 -19.69 -44.75 -40.96
N ALA A 69 -19.01 -45.15 -42.05
CA ALA A 69 -17.84 -46.01 -42.24
C ALA A 69 -16.58 -45.81 -41.35
N PRO A 70 -15.73 -46.86 -41.20
CA PRO A 70 -14.46 -46.77 -40.48
C PRO A 70 -13.42 -46.07 -41.36
N GLY A 71 -13.04 -44.84 -41.00
CA GLY A 71 -11.98 -44.12 -41.71
C GLY A 71 -11.89 -42.62 -41.50
N ALA A 72 -12.89 -41.96 -40.89
CA ALA A 72 -12.81 -40.53 -40.62
C ALA A 72 -12.36 -40.27 -39.17
N GLN A 73 -11.18 -39.68 -39.01
CA GLN A 73 -10.77 -39.06 -37.75
C GLN A 73 -11.80 -37.98 -37.39
N THR A 74 -12.72 -38.28 -36.46
CA THR A 74 -13.64 -37.31 -35.89
C THR A 74 -12.85 -36.33 -35.04
N GLN A 75 -12.52 -35.16 -35.60
CA GLN A 75 -12.07 -34.04 -34.79
C GLN A 75 -13.18 -33.71 -33.78
N PRO A 76 -12.86 -33.59 -32.47
CA PRO A 76 -13.85 -33.15 -31.50
C PRO A 76 -14.29 -31.75 -31.89
N SER A 77 -15.56 -31.59 -32.28
CA SER A 77 -16.14 -30.26 -32.49
C SER A 77 -16.01 -29.48 -31.18
N GLN A 78 -15.11 -28.51 -31.13
CA GLN A 78 -14.92 -27.67 -29.96
C GLN A 78 -16.22 -26.88 -29.72
N SER A 79 -17.03 -27.34 -28.78
CA SER A 79 -18.24 -26.64 -28.38
C SER A 79 -17.84 -25.46 -27.49
N VAL A 80 -17.77 -24.27 -28.07
CA VAL A 80 -17.54 -23.03 -27.33
C VAL A 80 -18.71 -22.81 -26.37
N ALA A 81 -18.41 -22.64 -25.08
CA ALA A 81 -19.41 -22.41 -24.05
C ALA A 81 -19.72 -20.93 -23.86
N ILE A 82 -18.68 -20.08 -23.91
CA ILE A 82 -18.79 -18.63 -23.71
C ILE A 82 -18.01 -17.92 -24.80
N PHE A 83 -18.69 -17.04 -25.54
CA PHE A 83 -18.07 -16.10 -26.45
C PHE A 83 -18.15 -14.69 -25.86
N ILE A 84 -17.02 -14.02 -25.75
CA ILE A 84 -16.91 -12.62 -25.31
C ILE A 84 -16.27 -11.82 -26.45
N GLY A 85 -16.92 -10.73 -26.87
CA GLY A 85 -16.44 -9.85 -27.92
C GLY A 85 -15.20 -9.04 -27.53
N ARG A 86 -14.96 -7.94 -28.24
CA ARG A 86 -13.83 -7.02 -28.02
C ARG A 86 -14.19 -5.94 -27.02
N TYR A 87 -13.18 -5.42 -26.32
CA TYR A 87 -13.34 -4.31 -25.37
C TYR A 87 -14.43 -4.59 -24.32
N CYS A 88 -14.51 -5.82 -23.80
CA CYS A 88 -15.42 -6.12 -22.70
C CYS A 88 -14.74 -5.90 -21.35
N ILE A 89 -15.48 -5.40 -20.36
CA ILE A 89 -15.00 -5.21 -18.99
C ILE A 89 -15.86 -6.05 -18.08
N LEU A 90 -15.22 -6.95 -17.35
CA LEU A 90 -15.84 -7.77 -16.32
C LEU A 90 -15.33 -7.27 -14.97
N ALA A 91 -16.20 -6.62 -14.21
CA ALA A 91 -15.82 -6.04 -12.93
C ALA A 91 -15.66 -7.11 -11.83
N GLU A 92 -15.23 -6.64 -10.67
CA GLU A 92 -14.88 -7.49 -9.53
C GLU A 92 -16.00 -8.44 -9.11
N SER A 93 -15.62 -9.68 -8.79
CA SER A 93 -16.54 -10.70 -8.27
C SER A 93 -17.77 -10.98 -9.17
N SER A 94 -17.73 -10.58 -10.44
CA SER A 94 -18.77 -10.92 -11.41
C SER A 94 -18.70 -12.39 -11.80
N VAL A 95 -19.86 -13.04 -11.93
CA VAL A 95 -19.96 -14.47 -12.25
C VAL A 95 -20.63 -14.65 -13.60
N ILE A 96 -19.87 -15.13 -14.57
CA ILE A 96 -20.34 -15.42 -15.92
C ILE A 96 -20.46 -16.92 -16.08
N ARG A 97 -21.68 -17.38 -16.31
CA ARG A 97 -21.95 -18.81 -16.54
C ARG A 97 -23.02 -19.01 -17.61
N PRO A 98 -22.85 -20.00 -18.49
CA PRO A 98 -23.83 -20.28 -19.53
C PRO A 98 -25.21 -20.65 -18.96
N PRO A 99 -26.32 -20.25 -19.60
CA PRO A 99 -27.64 -20.66 -19.18
C PRO A 99 -27.84 -22.17 -19.36
N TYR A 100 -28.71 -22.73 -18.52
CA TYR A 100 -29.05 -24.15 -18.56
C TYR A 100 -30.56 -24.35 -18.59
N LYS A 101 -31.00 -25.39 -19.32
CA LYS A 101 -32.39 -25.84 -19.36
C LYS A 101 -32.44 -27.35 -19.21
N THR A 102 -33.45 -27.81 -18.47
CA THR A 102 -33.81 -29.23 -18.43
C THR A 102 -34.91 -29.45 -19.44
N TYR A 103 -34.67 -30.31 -20.44
CA TYR A 103 -35.67 -30.69 -21.44
C TYR A 103 -35.79 -32.20 -21.47
N LYS A 104 -37.02 -32.73 -21.28
CA LYS A 104 -37.29 -34.18 -21.22
C LYS A 104 -36.35 -34.94 -20.27
N GLY A 105 -36.07 -34.38 -19.09
CA GLY A 105 -35.18 -34.99 -18.09
C GLY A 105 -33.68 -34.83 -18.34
N VAL A 106 -33.25 -34.30 -19.50
CA VAL A 106 -31.83 -34.07 -19.81
C VAL A 106 -31.46 -32.63 -19.47
N PHE A 107 -30.49 -32.48 -18.56
CA PHE A 107 -29.91 -31.19 -18.18
C PHE A 107 -28.81 -30.79 -19.17
N SER A 108 -28.97 -29.65 -19.82
CA SER A 108 -27.99 -29.14 -20.78
C SER A 108 -27.71 -27.66 -20.58
N TYR A 109 -26.43 -27.29 -20.66
CA TYR A 109 -25.99 -25.91 -20.85
C TYR A 109 -26.12 -25.51 -22.32
N TYR A 110 -26.35 -24.23 -22.55
CA TYR A 110 -26.43 -23.62 -23.87
C TYR A 110 -25.34 -22.56 -23.99
N PRO A 111 -24.71 -22.42 -25.17
CA PRO A 111 -23.65 -21.44 -25.36
C PRO A 111 -24.20 -20.03 -25.15
N MET A 112 -23.43 -19.17 -24.48
CA MET A 112 -23.74 -17.76 -24.32
C MET A 112 -22.83 -16.89 -25.20
N LYS A 113 -23.40 -15.81 -25.73
CA LYS A 113 -22.66 -14.82 -26.55
C LYS A 113 -22.75 -13.45 -25.92
N ILE A 114 -21.61 -12.79 -25.76
CA ILE A 114 -21.48 -11.39 -25.34
C ILE A 114 -20.85 -10.63 -26.50
N GLY A 115 -21.49 -9.53 -26.91
CA GLY A 115 -21.05 -8.66 -28.00
C GLY A 115 -19.81 -7.82 -27.65
N ASP A 116 -19.60 -6.77 -28.43
CA ASP A 116 -18.48 -5.85 -28.25
C ASP A 116 -18.85 -4.68 -27.34
N HIS A 117 -17.87 -4.11 -26.62
CA HIS A 117 -18.07 -2.94 -25.75
C HIS A 117 -19.12 -3.18 -24.64
N VAL A 118 -19.07 -4.35 -24.00
CA VAL A 118 -19.97 -4.69 -22.89
C VAL A 118 -19.30 -4.51 -21.54
N SER A 119 -19.92 -3.74 -20.65
CA SER A 119 -19.49 -3.59 -19.25
C SER A 119 -20.41 -4.38 -18.31
N VAL A 120 -19.81 -5.17 -17.44
CA VAL A 120 -20.49 -5.94 -16.39
C VAL A 120 -20.03 -5.43 -15.04
N GLY A 121 -20.95 -4.86 -14.26
CA GLY A 121 -20.67 -4.31 -12.93
C GLY A 121 -20.30 -5.36 -11.88
N ALA A 122 -19.76 -4.88 -10.76
CA ALA A 122 -19.26 -5.74 -9.69
C ALA A 122 -20.38 -6.57 -9.03
N ASN A 123 -20.05 -7.76 -8.54
CA ASN A 123 -20.99 -8.70 -7.89
C ASN A 123 -22.21 -9.08 -8.74
N THR A 124 -22.13 -8.95 -10.06
CA THR A 124 -23.23 -9.29 -10.97
C THR A 124 -23.14 -10.74 -11.43
N VAL A 125 -24.28 -11.44 -11.46
CA VAL A 125 -24.38 -12.80 -12.00
C VAL A 125 -25.05 -12.76 -13.37
N LEU A 126 -24.35 -13.24 -14.39
CA LEU A 126 -24.79 -13.20 -15.79
C LEU A 126 -25.10 -14.61 -16.31
N GLU A 127 -26.38 -14.91 -16.51
CA GLU A 127 -26.89 -16.15 -17.14
C GLU A 127 -27.65 -15.90 -18.46
N ALA A 128 -27.35 -14.80 -19.15
CA ALA A 128 -27.99 -14.45 -20.42
C ALA A 128 -27.67 -15.47 -21.52
N ALA A 129 -28.61 -15.68 -22.45
CA ALA A 129 -28.34 -16.42 -23.69
C ALA A 129 -27.52 -15.59 -24.67
N SER A 130 -27.86 -14.30 -24.80
CA SER A 130 -27.18 -13.37 -25.68
C SER A 130 -27.18 -11.98 -25.06
N VAL A 131 -26.03 -11.33 -25.09
CA VAL A 131 -25.83 -9.92 -24.77
C VAL A 131 -25.31 -9.24 -26.03
N GLY A 132 -26.03 -8.21 -26.47
CA GLY A 132 -25.65 -7.38 -27.63
C GLY A 132 -24.40 -6.54 -27.39
N SER A 133 -24.10 -5.67 -28.34
CA SER A 133 -22.98 -4.73 -28.27
C SER A 133 -23.40 -3.41 -27.60
N HIS A 134 -22.43 -2.69 -27.02
CA HIS A 134 -22.63 -1.41 -26.33
C HIS A 134 -23.63 -1.52 -25.16
N VAL A 135 -23.52 -2.58 -24.37
CA VAL A 135 -24.41 -2.84 -23.23
C VAL A 135 -23.69 -2.46 -21.92
N GLU A 136 -24.36 -1.69 -21.07
CA GLU A 136 -23.88 -1.35 -19.72
C GLU A 136 -24.74 -2.09 -18.67
N ILE A 137 -24.17 -3.05 -17.94
CA ILE A 137 -24.83 -3.75 -16.84
C ILE A 137 -24.29 -3.23 -15.51
N GLY A 138 -25.18 -2.71 -14.66
CA GLY A 138 -24.85 -2.19 -13.35
C GLY A 138 -24.29 -3.24 -12.37
N ALA A 139 -23.83 -2.76 -11.22
CA ALA A 139 -23.36 -3.59 -10.11
C ALA A 139 -24.52 -4.26 -9.36
N ASN A 140 -24.23 -5.39 -8.71
CA ASN A 140 -25.19 -6.16 -7.91
C ASN A 140 -26.44 -6.59 -8.70
N CYS A 141 -26.30 -6.83 -10.00
CA CYS A 141 -27.41 -7.27 -10.84
C CYS A 141 -27.51 -8.80 -10.89
N LEU A 142 -28.72 -9.30 -11.04
CA LEU A 142 -28.99 -10.72 -11.31
C LEU A 142 -29.66 -10.85 -12.67
N ILE A 143 -28.92 -11.32 -13.67
CA ILE A 143 -29.45 -11.55 -15.01
C ILE A 143 -29.91 -12.99 -15.13
N GLY A 144 -31.23 -13.17 -15.22
CA GLY A 144 -31.86 -14.47 -15.31
C GLY A 144 -31.48 -15.30 -16.53
N ARG A 145 -31.84 -16.57 -16.46
CA ARG A 145 -31.50 -17.58 -17.48
C ARG A 145 -32.22 -17.29 -18.79
N PHE A 146 -31.50 -17.44 -19.90
CA PHE A 146 -32.02 -17.19 -21.26
C PHE A 146 -32.52 -15.76 -21.49
N VAL A 147 -32.06 -14.80 -20.70
CA VAL A 147 -32.29 -13.39 -21.01
C VAL A 147 -31.59 -13.04 -22.32
N ILE A 148 -32.24 -12.23 -23.14
CA ILE A 148 -31.69 -11.69 -24.38
C ILE A 148 -31.61 -10.18 -24.22
N ILE A 149 -30.39 -9.65 -24.14
CA ILE A 149 -30.15 -8.20 -24.08
C ILE A 149 -29.76 -7.76 -25.49
N LYS A 150 -30.55 -6.87 -26.09
CA LYS A 150 -30.24 -6.28 -27.40
C LYS A 150 -29.20 -5.16 -27.28
N ASP A 151 -28.72 -4.69 -28.43
CA ASP A 151 -27.66 -3.69 -28.52
C ASP A 151 -28.08 -2.35 -27.88
N CYS A 152 -27.12 -1.61 -27.33
CA CYS A 152 -27.36 -0.29 -26.72
C CYS A 152 -28.36 -0.30 -25.54
N ALA A 153 -28.34 -1.35 -24.72
CA ALA A 153 -29.18 -1.43 -23.52
C ALA A 153 -28.39 -1.06 -22.26
N ARG A 154 -29.08 -0.49 -21.27
CA ARG A 154 -28.51 -0.22 -19.93
C ARG A 154 -29.34 -0.88 -18.84
N ILE A 155 -28.69 -1.57 -17.92
CA ILE A 155 -29.33 -2.16 -16.74
C ILE A 155 -28.79 -1.43 -15.51
N LEU A 156 -29.69 -0.87 -14.70
CA LEU A 156 -29.33 -0.13 -13.50
C LEU A 156 -28.85 -1.05 -12.38
N ASP A 157 -28.08 -0.51 -11.44
CA ASP A 157 -27.54 -1.28 -10.31
C ASP A 157 -28.66 -1.91 -9.46
N GLY A 158 -28.39 -3.10 -8.91
CA GLY A 158 -29.34 -3.84 -8.08
C GLY A 158 -30.53 -4.44 -8.83
N SER A 159 -30.50 -4.46 -10.17
CA SER A 159 -31.63 -4.94 -10.97
C SER A 159 -31.67 -6.46 -11.09
N VAL A 160 -32.87 -7.03 -11.02
CA VAL A 160 -33.10 -8.48 -11.17
C VAL A 160 -33.93 -8.74 -12.42
N VAL A 161 -33.28 -9.20 -13.49
CA VAL A 161 -33.96 -9.50 -14.77
C VAL A 161 -34.49 -10.92 -14.73
N ALA A 162 -35.78 -11.08 -14.96
CA ALA A 162 -36.43 -12.38 -14.93
C ALA A 162 -35.93 -13.31 -16.07
N PRO A 163 -35.95 -14.63 -15.89
CA PRO A 163 -35.59 -15.57 -16.95
C PRO A 163 -36.46 -15.43 -18.21
N ASN A 164 -35.87 -15.64 -19.39
CA ASN A 164 -36.50 -15.49 -20.72
C ASN A 164 -36.99 -14.07 -21.06
N THR A 165 -36.60 -13.04 -20.30
CA THR A 165 -36.91 -11.65 -20.63
C THR A 165 -36.06 -11.18 -21.82
N VAL A 166 -36.68 -10.41 -22.72
CA VAL A 166 -36.00 -9.73 -23.83
C VAL A 166 -35.93 -8.25 -23.50
N ILE A 167 -34.71 -7.71 -23.40
CA ILE A 167 -34.46 -6.28 -23.21
C ILE A 167 -34.23 -5.68 -24.60
N PRO A 168 -35.11 -4.77 -25.08
CA PRO A 168 -34.99 -4.16 -26.40
C PRO A 168 -33.81 -3.18 -26.50
N SER A 169 -33.42 -2.83 -27.73
CA SER A 169 -32.36 -1.85 -27.96
C SER A 169 -32.73 -0.47 -27.45
N PHE A 170 -31.72 0.32 -27.08
CA PHE A 170 -31.89 1.70 -26.60
C PHE A 170 -32.79 1.82 -25.36
N SER A 171 -32.83 0.79 -24.51
CA SER A 171 -33.69 0.78 -23.32
C SER A 171 -32.91 0.75 -22.01
N ILE A 172 -33.49 1.35 -20.97
CA ILE A 172 -32.99 1.36 -19.60
C ILE A 172 -33.90 0.47 -18.75
N PHE A 173 -33.34 -0.59 -18.16
CA PHE A 173 -34.06 -1.48 -17.26
C PHE A 173 -33.60 -1.30 -15.82
N GLY A 174 -34.53 -1.34 -14.87
CA GLY A 174 -34.26 -1.10 -13.46
C GLY A 174 -35.24 -1.81 -12.52
N GLY A 175 -34.77 -2.19 -11.33
CA GLY A 175 -35.60 -2.71 -10.23
C GLY A 175 -35.57 -4.23 -10.06
N SER A 176 -36.32 -4.72 -9.07
CA SER A 176 -36.44 -6.15 -8.75
C SER A 176 -37.92 -6.53 -8.61
N PRO A 177 -38.56 -7.13 -9.64
CA PRO A 177 -38.01 -7.48 -10.95
C PRO A 177 -37.81 -6.26 -11.87
N ALA A 178 -36.81 -6.35 -12.75
CA ALA A 178 -36.41 -5.26 -13.64
C ALA A 178 -37.51 -4.96 -14.68
N LYS A 179 -37.89 -3.69 -14.79
CA LYS A 179 -38.83 -3.18 -15.79
C LYS A 179 -38.20 -2.04 -16.58
N LEU A 180 -38.80 -1.70 -17.72
CA LEU A 180 -38.42 -0.54 -18.50
C LEU A 180 -38.61 0.74 -17.65
N VAL A 181 -37.53 1.47 -17.44
CA VAL A 181 -37.48 2.74 -16.69
C VAL A 181 -37.37 3.94 -17.64
N GLY A 182 -36.77 3.74 -18.82
CA GLY A 182 -36.63 4.80 -19.82
C GLY A 182 -35.92 4.32 -21.08
N GLU A 183 -35.66 5.27 -21.98
CA GLU A 183 -34.99 5.04 -23.26
C GLU A 183 -33.66 5.81 -23.32
N LEU A 184 -32.72 5.30 -24.11
CA LEU A 184 -31.39 5.86 -24.34
C LEU A 184 -31.35 6.56 -25.71
N PRO A 185 -30.57 7.64 -25.84
CA PRO A 185 -30.35 8.28 -27.13
C PRO A 185 -29.52 7.40 -28.07
N GLU A 186 -29.65 7.61 -29.38
CA GLU A 186 -28.89 6.88 -30.41
C GLU A 186 -27.37 7.07 -30.30
N THR A 187 -26.92 8.20 -29.73
CA THR A 187 -25.50 8.51 -29.47
C THR A 187 -24.87 7.65 -28.37
N PHE A 188 -25.66 6.79 -27.71
CA PHE A 188 -25.20 5.96 -26.62
C PHE A 188 -24.12 4.94 -27.03
N SER A 189 -24.19 4.43 -28.25
CA SER A 189 -23.20 3.48 -28.79
C SER A 189 -21.78 4.08 -28.82
N GLU A 190 -21.65 5.29 -29.36
CA GLU A 190 -20.38 6.04 -29.44
C GLU A 190 -19.87 6.40 -28.03
N SER A 191 -20.77 6.77 -27.13
CA SER A 191 -20.43 7.06 -25.73
C SER A 191 -19.87 5.82 -25.02
N CYS A 192 -20.50 4.66 -25.20
CA CYS A 192 -20.01 3.39 -24.65
C CYS A 192 -18.64 3.03 -25.22
N GLU A 193 -18.48 3.11 -26.54
CA GLU A 193 -17.22 2.77 -27.21
C GLU A 193 -16.06 3.64 -26.74
N THR A 194 -16.27 4.96 -26.67
CA THR A 194 -15.26 5.91 -26.20
C THR A 194 -14.87 5.61 -24.76
N LYS A 195 -15.85 5.44 -23.85
CA LYS A 195 -15.59 5.08 -22.45
C LYS A 195 -14.79 3.80 -22.31
N MET A 196 -15.14 2.78 -23.08
CA MET A 196 -14.52 1.45 -23.00
C MET A 196 -13.07 1.47 -23.50
N LYS A 197 -12.84 2.17 -24.62
CA LYS A 197 -11.50 2.38 -25.16
C LYS A 197 -10.65 3.19 -24.21
N ASP A 198 -11.20 4.27 -23.64
CA ASP A 198 -10.51 5.08 -22.63
C ASP A 198 -10.13 4.24 -21.43
N PHE A 199 -11.06 3.45 -20.87
CA PHE A 199 -10.80 2.59 -19.73
C PHE A 199 -9.73 1.51 -20.03
N TYR A 200 -9.74 0.94 -21.24
CA TYR A 200 -8.69 0.00 -21.68
C TYR A 200 -7.33 0.66 -21.90
N GLN A 201 -7.33 1.88 -22.43
CA GLN A 201 -6.14 2.69 -22.68
C GLN A 201 -5.60 3.41 -21.44
N GLN A 202 -6.27 3.31 -20.28
CA GLN A 202 -5.79 3.86 -19.03
C GLN A 202 -4.83 2.90 -18.31
N PRO A 203 -3.50 3.12 -18.37
CA PRO A 203 -2.62 2.82 -17.25
C PRO A 203 -2.76 3.96 -16.24
N PHE A 204 -3.41 3.67 -15.12
CA PHE A 204 -3.32 4.36 -13.82
C PHE A 204 -3.61 5.88 -13.70
N SER A 205 -3.72 6.68 -14.77
CA SER A 205 -3.53 8.15 -14.67
C SER A 205 -4.78 9.05 -14.82
N GLN A 206 -6.01 8.53 -14.73
CA GLN A 206 -7.21 9.34 -15.05
C GLN A 206 -8.24 9.51 -13.92
N ILE A 207 -7.79 9.57 -12.67
CA ILE A 207 -8.51 10.32 -11.62
C ILE A 207 -8.05 11.81 -11.60
N ALA A 208 -6.88 12.13 -12.17
CA ALA A 208 -6.34 13.49 -12.21
C ALA A 208 -6.86 14.38 -13.36
N LYS A 209 -7.49 13.83 -14.41
CA LYS A 209 -7.77 14.58 -15.65
C LYS A 209 -9.07 15.40 -15.69
N ARG A 210 -9.92 15.37 -14.66
CA ARG A 210 -11.10 16.27 -14.63
C ARG A 210 -10.79 17.72 -14.24
N LEU A 211 -9.53 18.07 -13.97
CA LEU A 211 -9.14 19.43 -13.56
C LEU A 211 -8.23 20.19 -14.54
N PHE A 212 -7.75 19.59 -15.64
CA PHE A 212 -6.84 20.28 -16.54
C PHE A 212 -7.23 20.16 -18.01
N THR A 213 -8.18 20.99 -18.42
CA THR A 213 -8.28 21.47 -19.80
C THR A 213 -7.29 22.62 -20.01
N THR A 214 -6.18 22.37 -20.71
CA THR A 214 -5.68 23.10 -21.90
C THR A 214 -4.15 23.08 -22.04
N ARG A 215 -3.73 22.71 -23.26
CA ARG A 215 -2.46 23.00 -23.98
C ARG A 215 -1.16 22.32 -23.54
N GLY A 216 -0.49 21.71 -24.53
CA GLY A 216 0.97 21.55 -24.56
C GLY A 216 1.46 20.14 -24.92
N LEU A 217 1.85 19.94 -26.16
CA LEU A 217 2.18 18.64 -26.77
C LEU A 217 3.62 18.14 -26.54
N SER A 218 3.68 16.84 -26.24
CA SER A 218 4.52 15.81 -26.90
C SER A 218 5.99 15.59 -26.57
N SER A 219 6.72 16.44 -25.83
CA SER A 219 8.08 16.09 -25.37
C SER A 219 8.14 15.44 -23.97
N PHE A 220 7.02 15.44 -23.23
CA PHE A 220 6.95 15.00 -21.83
C PHE A 220 6.48 13.54 -21.64
N VAL A 221 6.01 12.87 -22.70
CA VAL A 221 5.34 11.57 -22.60
C VAL A 221 6.33 10.42 -22.34
N GLN A 222 7.62 10.62 -22.63
CA GLN A 222 8.64 9.59 -22.43
C GLN A 222 9.12 9.46 -20.96
N SER A 223 8.93 10.47 -20.10
CA SER A 223 9.32 10.38 -18.67
C SER A 223 8.21 9.87 -17.75
N MET A 224 6.96 9.82 -18.21
CA MET A 224 5.77 9.56 -17.37
C MET A 224 5.39 8.07 -17.18
N THR A 225 6.20 7.13 -17.68
CA THR A 225 5.93 5.67 -17.53
C THR A 225 7.01 4.94 -16.75
N ALA A 226 8.06 5.62 -16.34
CA ALA A 226 9.15 5.01 -15.59
C ALA A 226 8.77 4.95 -14.10
N PRO A 227 8.97 3.81 -13.42
CA PRO A 227 8.67 3.69 -12.00
C PRO A 227 9.42 4.74 -11.17
N ARG A 228 8.72 5.28 -10.18
CA ARG A 228 9.24 6.23 -9.18
C ARG A 228 9.47 5.49 -7.86
N TYR A 229 10.48 5.90 -7.12
CA TYR A 229 10.98 5.20 -5.94
C TYR A 229 11.13 6.16 -4.75
N ASN A 230 10.64 5.72 -3.60
CA ASN A 230 10.99 6.30 -2.31
C ASN A 230 11.89 5.30 -1.58
N VAL A 231 13.13 5.68 -1.30
CA VAL A 231 14.11 4.82 -0.63
C VAL A 231 14.36 5.32 0.78
N LEU A 232 13.96 4.52 1.76
CA LEU A 232 14.22 4.70 3.18
C LEU A 232 15.45 3.87 3.57
N ILE A 233 16.49 4.50 4.09
CA ILE A 233 17.76 3.84 4.44
C ILE A 233 17.97 3.97 5.94
N ASP A 234 18.16 2.86 6.64
CA ASP A 234 18.65 2.90 8.02
C ASP A 234 20.11 3.43 8.08
N LEU A 235 20.49 4.02 9.21
CA LEU A 235 21.86 4.52 9.41
C LEU A 235 22.78 3.51 10.11
N ASN A 236 22.40 3.03 11.29
CA ASN A 236 23.31 2.31 12.18
C ASN A 236 23.16 0.79 11.99
N GLY A 237 24.18 0.17 11.44
CA GLY A 237 24.15 -1.22 10.98
C GLY A 237 24.04 -1.32 9.47
N THR A 238 23.48 -0.30 8.82
CA THR A 238 23.32 -0.24 7.35
C THR A 238 24.34 0.67 6.66
N CYS A 239 24.46 1.94 7.05
CA CYS A 239 25.43 2.89 6.49
C CYS A 239 26.74 2.95 7.28
N HIS A 240 26.67 2.77 8.60
CA HIS A 240 27.84 2.83 9.48
C HIS A 240 27.66 1.93 10.71
N ILE A 241 28.77 1.55 11.34
CA ILE A 241 28.78 0.84 12.63
C ILE A 241 29.77 1.58 13.53
N GLY A 242 29.28 2.12 14.64
CA GLY A 242 30.08 3.03 15.45
C GLY A 242 30.52 4.24 14.63
N ASP A 243 31.82 4.51 14.61
CA ASP A 243 32.42 5.64 13.90
C ASP A 243 33.11 5.23 12.59
N LYS A 244 32.71 4.09 12.01
CA LYS A 244 33.23 3.60 10.73
C LYS A 244 32.09 3.33 9.74
N PRO A 245 32.26 3.64 8.45
CA PRO A 245 31.26 3.31 7.44
C PRO A 245 31.23 1.79 7.22
N THR A 246 30.07 1.25 6.86
CA THR A 246 29.97 -0.14 6.40
C THR A 246 30.64 -0.29 5.03
N PRO A 247 31.02 -1.52 4.61
CA PRO A 247 31.76 -1.74 3.36
C PRO A 247 31.07 -1.13 2.14
N GLY A 248 31.75 -0.18 1.48
CA GLY A 248 31.29 0.50 0.27
C GLY A 248 30.15 1.52 0.47
N ALA A 249 29.73 1.81 1.71
CA ALA A 249 28.55 2.65 1.96
C ALA A 249 28.67 4.08 1.43
N VAL A 250 29.84 4.70 1.60
CA VAL A 250 30.10 6.08 1.12
C VAL A 250 29.98 6.16 -0.40
N GLU A 251 30.63 5.23 -1.12
CA GLU A 251 30.56 5.14 -2.58
C GLU A 251 29.14 4.82 -3.07
N ALA A 252 28.42 3.95 -2.36
CA ALA A 252 27.04 3.61 -2.66
C ALA A 252 26.11 4.82 -2.54
N ILE A 253 26.26 5.62 -1.49
CA ILE A 253 25.44 6.83 -1.30
C ILE A 253 25.80 7.89 -2.36
N HIS A 254 27.09 8.04 -2.74
CA HIS A 254 27.47 8.86 -3.89
C HIS A 254 26.76 8.41 -5.17
N LYS A 255 26.76 7.10 -5.47
CA LYS A 255 26.06 6.54 -6.65
C LYS A 255 24.55 6.83 -6.61
N LEU A 256 23.91 6.63 -5.45
CA LEU A 256 22.49 6.93 -5.27
C LEU A 256 22.17 8.42 -5.45
N ARG A 257 23.00 9.33 -4.93
CA ARG A 257 22.81 10.78 -5.12
C ARG A 257 23.03 11.20 -6.56
N ALA A 258 24.03 10.65 -7.23
CA ALA A 258 24.24 10.87 -8.66
C ALA A 258 23.04 10.38 -9.49
N ALA A 259 22.47 9.21 -9.14
CA ALA A 259 21.26 8.70 -9.77
C ALA A 259 20.03 9.58 -9.47
N GLN A 260 19.88 10.07 -8.23
CA GLN A 260 18.81 11.00 -7.83
C GLN A 260 18.86 12.31 -8.63
N GLN A 261 20.06 12.83 -8.88
CA GLN A 261 20.26 14.03 -9.70
C GLN A 261 19.96 13.77 -11.18
N ARG A 262 20.40 12.62 -11.72
CA ARG A 262 20.12 12.22 -13.12
C ARG A 262 18.64 11.95 -13.37
N HIS A 263 17.94 11.39 -12.39
CA HIS A 263 16.52 11.00 -12.45
C HIS A 263 15.66 11.86 -11.53
N GLN A 264 15.73 13.19 -11.67
CA GLN A 264 14.93 14.12 -10.87
C GLN A 264 13.43 13.79 -10.91
N GLY A 265 12.81 13.75 -9.72
CA GLY A 265 11.41 13.39 -9.55
C GLY A 265 11.11 11.88 -9.57
N ARG A 266 12.07 11.03 -9.94
CA ARG A 266 11.90 9.56 -9.91
C ARG A 266 12.47 8.90 -8.66
N LEU A 267 13.44 9.51 -7.98
CA LEU A 267 14.09 8.91 -6.82
C LEU A 267 14.11 9.90 -5.64
N ASN A 268 13.39 9.57 -4.59
CA ASN A 268 13.46 10.27 -3.31
C ASN A 268 14.22 9.39 -2.32
N ILE A 269 15.14 10.00 -1.57
CA ILE A 269 15.98 9.30 -0.60
C ILE A 269 15.79 9.93 0.77
N ARG A 270 15.64 9.10 1.80
CA ARG A 270 15.59 9.52 3.19
C ARG A 270 16.35 8.55 4.06
N PHE A 271 17.13 9.08 4.98
CA PHE A 271 17.77 8.32 6.04
C PHE A 271 16.90 8.34 7.29
N CYS A 272 16.63 7.18 7.86
CA CYS A 272 15.75 7.03 9.01
C CYS A 272 16.44 6.27 10.15
N SER A 273 16.33 6.77 11.38
CA SER A 273 17.04 6.19 12.54
C SER A 273 16.22 6.18 13.81
N ASN A 274 16.32 5.09 14.57
CA ASN A 274 15.74 4.95 15.91
C ASN A 274 16.64 5.54 17.01
N THR A 275 17.58 6.43 16.67
CA THR A 275 18.35 7.12 17.71
C THR A 275 17.43 7.98 18.57
N SER A 276 17.62 7.88 19.90
CA SER A 276 16.89 8.63 20.92
C SER A 276 17.81 9.35 21.91
N LYS A 277 19.14 9.21 21.73
CA LYS A 277 20.17 9.74 22.64
C LYS A 277 20.75 11.08 22.22
N GLU A 278 20.70 11.41 20.94
CA GLU A 278 21.39 12.57 20.37
C GLU A 278 20.46 13.35 19.44
N SER A 279 20.68 14.65 19.34
CA SER A 279 19.98 15.52 18.39
C SER A 279 20.38 15.19 16.94
N SER A 280 19.55 15.61 15.99
CA SER A 280 19.82 15.47 14.56
C SER A 280 21.14 16.15 14.15
N GLU A 281 21.51 17.25 14.81
CA GLU A 281 22.77 17.96 14.59
C GLU A 281 24.01 17.13 14.96
N LEU A 282 24.00 16.49 16.15
CA LEU A 282 25.12 15.64 16.58
C LEU A 282 25.23 14.38 15.70
N LEU A 283 24.08 13.82 15.30
CA LEU A 283 24.04 12.70 14.36
C LEU A 283 24.69 13.09 13.03
N LEU A 284 24.35 14.25 12.45
CA LEU A 284 24.97 14.74 11.21
C LEU A 284 26.46 15.00 11.36
N ALA A 285 26.89 15.59 12.49
CA ALA A 285 28.31 15.80 12.77
C ALA A 285 29.07 14.46 12.83
N ARG A 286 28.43 13.42 13.38
CA ARG A 286 28.98 12.06 13.41
C ARG A 286 29.05 11.46 12.01
N LEU A 287 27.98 11.55 11.22
CA LEU A 287 27.96 11.08 9.83
C LEU A 287 29.07 11.75 9.00
N GLY A 288 29.30 13.05 9.20
CA GLY A 288 30.42 13.77 8.59
C GLY A 288 31.79 13.16 8.93
N ARG A 289 32.03 12.76 10.18
CA ARG A 289 33.27 12.07 10.58
C ARG A 289 33.44 10.69 9.95
N VAL A 290 32.33 10.05 9.61
CA VAL A 290 32.29 8.71 8.98
C VAL A 290 32.49 8.78 7.45
N GLY A 291 32.58 9.99 6.89
CA GLY A 291 32.70 10.23 5.44
C GLY A 291 31.35 10.41 4.74
N LEU A 292 30.25 10.52 5.49
CA LEU A 292 28.91 10.85 5.02
C LEU A 292 28.63 12.32 5.32
N GLY A 293 29.34 13.21 4.61
CA GLY A 293 29.25 14.65 4.76
C GLY A 293 27.89 15.23 4.35
N ALA A 294 27.73 16.55 4.54
CA ALA A 294 26.50 17.27 4.22
C ALA A 294 26.13 17.25 2.72
N ASP A 295 27.10 16.96 1.86
CA ASP A 295 26.94 16.72 0.42
C ASP A 295 26.23 15.40 0.11
N LEU A 296 26.37 14.41 1.00
CA LEU A 296 25.74 13.10 0.87
C LEU A 296 24.47 12.96 1.72
N VAL A 297 24.51 13.47 2.95
CA VAL A 297 23.43 13.37 3.94
C VAL A 297 23.22 14.73 4.59
N SER A 298 22.18 15.44 4.15
CA SER A 298 21.82 16.73 4.74
C SER A 298 20.83 16.57 5.89
N ALA A 299 20.62 17.63 6.67
CA ALA A 299 19.63 17.65 7.74
C ALA A 299 18.20 17.36 7.27
N HIS A 300 17.85 17.73 6.03
CA HIS A 300 16.53 17.47 5.47
C HIS A 300 16.32 16.00 5.06
N ASP A 301 17.41 15.28 4.81
CA ASP A 301 17.37 13.87 4.42
C ASP A 301 17.21 12.94 5.62
N VAL A 302 17.58 13.40 6.83
CA VAL A 302 17.54 12.60 8.06
C VAL A 302 16.21 12.80 8.77
N PHE A 303 15.58 11.69 9.14
CA PHE A 303 14.38 11.68 9.97
C PHE A 303 14.54 10.68 11.12
N THR A 304 14.61 11.19 12.33
CA THR A 304 14.83 10.37 13.54
C THR A 304 13.53 10.10 14.29
N SER A 305 13.56 9.10 15.17
CA SER A 305 12.46 8.86 16.11
C SER A 305 12.18 10.06 17.04
N LEU A 306 13.19 10.88 17.29
CA LEU A 306 13.09 12.12 18.05
C LEU A 306 12.32 13.19 17.27
N ASP A 307 12.60 13.34 15.97
CA ASP A 307 11.87 14.27 15.08
C ASP A 307 10.39 13.90 15.00
N ALA A 308 10.10 12.61 14.88
CA ALA A 308 8.72 12.10 14.91
C ALA A 308 8.02 12.41 16.23
N ALA A 309 8.69 12.23 17.37
CA ALA A 309 8.15 12.59 18.69
C ALA A 309 7.91 14.10 18.82
N LYS A 310 8.88 14.94 18.40
CA LYS A 310 8.76 16.41 18.39
C LYS A 310 7.56 16.86 17.56
N ARG A 311 7.42 16.35 16.33
CA ARG A 311 6.27 16.68 15.45
C ARG A 311 4.95 16.23 16.04
N PHE A 312 4.89 15.05 16.68
CA PHE A 312 3.68 14.56 17.33
C PHE A 312 3.25 15.45 18.50
N VAL A 313 4.20 15.83 19.36
CA VAL A 313 3.97 16.74 20.50
C VAL A 313 3.50 18.10 20.02
N SER A 314 4.18 18.67 19.03
CA SER A 314 3.84 19.98 18.44
C SER A 314 2.46 19.98 17.78
N ARG A 315 2.17 19.05 16.87
CA ARG A 315 0.88 19.00 16.16
C ARG A 315 -0.31 18.82 17.09
N ARG A 316 -0.14 18.10 18.20
CA ARG A 316 -1.19 17.89 19.21
C ARG A 316 -1.17 18.92 20.34
N LYS A 317 -0.26 19.90 20.29
CA LYS A 317 -0.08 20.95 21.32
C LYS A 317 0.03 20.35 22.74
N LEU A 318 0.81 19.29 22.87
CA LEU A 318 0.99 18.58 24.14
C LEU A 318 2.02 19.30 25.02
N ARG A 319 1.76 19.28 26.33
CA ARG A 319 2.70 19.65 27.39
C ARG A 319 3.36 18.38 27.89
N ALA A 320 4.53 18.06 27.36
CA ALA A 320 5.18 16.79 27.62
C ALA A 320 6.23 16.88 28.74
N LEU A 321 6.25 15.90 29.64
CA LEU A 321 7.43 15.57 30.44
C LEU A 321 8.44 14.85 29.54
N LEU A 322 9.64 15.42 29.39
CA LEU A 322 10.70 14.88 28.55
C LEU A 322 11.68 14.08 29.41
N LEU A 323 11.58 12.74 29.34
CA LEU A 323 12.58 11.82 29.88
C LEU A 323 13.54 11.42 28.75
N LEU A 324 14.32 12.42 28.33
CA LEU A 324 15.25 12.38 27.20
C LEU A 324 16.62 12.88 27.64
N SER A 325 17.69 12.46 26.96
CA SER A 325 19.04 12.98 27.23
C SER A 325 19.09 14.50 27.02
N PRO A 326 20.03 15.23 27.65
CA PRO A 326 20.16 16.68 27.45
C PRO A 326 20.30 17.06 25.97
N SER A 327 21.01 16.26 25.17
CA SER A 327 21.12 16.46 23.73
C SER A 327 19.79 16.23 23.00
N ALA A 328 19.02 15.20 23.34
CA ALA A 328 17.72 14.97 22.71
C ALA A 328 16.68 16.03 23.12
N GLN A 329 16.80 16.60 24.33
CA GLN A 329 15.96 17.71 24.77
C GLN A 329 16.22 19.00 23.99
N SER A 330 17.46 19.24 23.51
CA SER A 330 17.77 20.47 22.75
C SER A 330 16.90 20.61 21.51
N SER A 331 16.58 19.50 20.84
CA SER A 331 15.67 19.47 19.69
C SER A 331 14.26 19.99 20.02
N PHE A 332 13.79 19.88 21.26
CA PHE A 332 12.52 20.49 21.70
C PHE A 332 12.70 21.95 22.12
N SER A 333 13.86 22.30 22.68
CA SER A 333 14.17 23.66 23.16
C SER A 333 14.39 24.68 22.04
N GLU A 334 14.81 24.25 20.84
CA GLU A 334 14.96 25.11 19.67
C GLU A 334 13.64 25.75 19.21
N ASP A 335 12.50 25.12 19.54
CA ASP A 335 11.17 25.64 19.26
C ASP A 335 10.64 26.35 20.52
N ASN A 336 10.48 27.68 20.44
CA ASN A 336 10.06 28.50 21.57
C ASN A 336 8.72 28.06 22.19
N GLU A 337 7.77 27.57 21.39
CA GLU A 337 6.48 27.10 21.91
C GLU A 337 6.66 25.81 22.70
N LEU A 338 7.43 24.86 22.14
CA LEU A 338 7.71 23.58 22.80
C LEU A 338 8.57 23.76 24.04
N ALA A 339 9.56 24.66 24.01
CA ALA A 339 10.43 24.97 25.14
C ALA A 339 9.64 25.48 26.35
N GLN A 340 8.60 26.30 26.10
CA GLN A 340 7.72 26.81 27.15
C GLN A 340 6.70 25.76 27.63
N ALA A 341 6.13 25.00 26.69
CA ALA A 341 5.08 24.03 26.96
C ALA A 341 5.58 22.75 27.64
N CYS A 342 6.76 22.25 27.25
CA CYS A 342 7.31 21.00 27.75
C CYS A 342 8.08 21.19 29.07
N PHE A 343 8.12 20.12 29.86
CA PHE A 343 8.91 20.03 31.07
C PHE A 343 10.19 19.22 30.82
N LEU A 344 11.33 19.88 30.92
CA LEU A 344 12.65 19.28 30.69
C LEU A 344 13.19 18.72 32.00
N ALA A 345 13.19 17.40 32.14
CA ALA A 345 13.77 16.74 33.31
C ALA A 345 15.30 16.81 33.27
N ARG A 346 15.93 17.03 34.43
CA ARG A 346 17.38 17.18 34.55
C ARG A 346 17.95 16.09 35.44
N PRO A 347 18.99 15.35 35.02
CA PRO A 347 19.62 14.33 35.84
C PRO A 347 20.12 14.85 37.20
N GLU A 348 20.55 16.11 37.24
CA GLU A 348 21.14 16.74 38.42
C GLU A 348 20.10 17.20 39.45
N THR A 349 18.82 17.27 39.06
CA THR A 349 17.74 17.79 39.90
C THR A 349 16.74 16.69 40.24
N GLU A 350 16.58 16.41 41.53
CA GLU A 350 15.53 15.50 42.00
C GLU A 350 14.14 16.16 41.96
N PRO A 351 13.07 15.45 41.57
CA PRO A 351 11.71 15.99 41.54
C PRO A 351 11.24 16.59 42.88
N ALA A 352 11.70 16.02 44.00
CA ALA A 352 11.38 16.52 45.34
C ALA A 352 11.92 17.94 45.60
N LYS A 353 13.04 18.31 44.97
CA LYS A 353 13.73 19.61 45.12
C LYS A 353 13.20 20.68 44.18
N LEU A 354 12.28 20.35 43.27
CA LEU A 354 11.65 21.32 42.37
C LEU A 354 10.92 22.41 43.16
N SER A 355 10.99 23.65 42.66
CA SER A 355 10.24 24.77 43.20
C SER A 355 8.73 24.52 43.09
N PRO A 356 7.89 25.20 43.89
CA PRO A 356 6.43 25.08 43.78
C PRO A 356 5.90 25.36 42.36
N TYR A 357 6.51 26.31 41.65
CA TYR A 357 6.18 26.64 40.27
C TYR A 357 6.53 25.50 39.31
N GLU A 358 7.72 24.93 39.42
CA GLU A 358 8.13 23.78 38.58
C GLU A 358 7.28 22.55 38.84
N LYS A 359 6.93 22.28 40.11
CA LYS A 359 6.00 21.19 40.47
C LYS A 359 4.62 21.41 39.83
N ALA A 360 4.11 22.64 39.84
CA ALA A 360 2.84 22.95 39.17
C ALA A 360 2.93 22.71 37.65
N ARG A 361 4.04 23.12 37.01
CA ARG A 361 4.28 22.86 35.58
C ARG A 361 4.37 21.37 35.27
N LEU A 362 5.15 20.62 36.06
CA LEU A 362 5.28 19.17 35.93
C LEU A 362 3.91 18.49 36.00
N ARG A 363 3.12 18.79 37.03
CA ARG A 363 1.76 18.23 37.23
C ARG A 363 0.78 18.61 36.13
N SER A 364 1.01 19.73 35.44
CA SER A 364 0.18 20.17 34.31
C SER A 364 0.46 19.43 33.00
N CYS A 365 1.50 18.59 32.94
CA CYS A 365 1.86 17.84 31.75
C CYS A 365 0.75 16.85 31.35
N ASN A 366 0.45 16.78 30.06
CA ASN A 366 -0.54 15.86 29.50
C ASN A 366 0.08 14.80 28.57
N ALA A 367 1.40 14.73 28.53
CA ALA A 367 2.15 13.68 27.86
C ALA A 367 3.45 13.35 28.60
N VAL A 368 3.96 12.12 28.41
CA VAL A 368 5.28 11.69 28.84
C VAL A 368 6.02 11.15 27.61
N VAL A 369 7.17 11.73 27.29
CA VAL A 369 8.05 11.29 26.20
C VAL A 369 9.25 10.56 26.78
N ILE A 370 9.46 9.31 26.36
CA ILE A 370 10.52 8.44 26.85
C ILE A 370 11.50 8.10 25.73
N GLY A 371 12.76 8.38 25.98
CA GLY A 371 13.89 7.91 25.18
C GLY A 371 14.98 7.32 26.05
N LEU A 372 16.09 6.96 25.43
CA LEU A 372 17.17 6.27 26.13
C LEU A 372 18.04 7.28 26.90
N CYS A 373 17.69 7.50 28.17
CA CYS A 373 18.47 8.33 29.10
C CYS A 373 18.54 7.66 30.48
N PRO A 374 19.48 6.72 30.68
CA PRO A 374 19.60 5.98 31.95
C PRO A 374 19.66 6.88 33.20
N GLU A 375 20.24 8.07 33.06
CA GLU A 375 20.40 9.05 34.14
C GLU A 375 19.06 9.64 34.61
N LEU A 376 18.03 9.65 33.74
CA LEU A 376 16.66 10.05 34.07
C LEU A 376 15.74 8.86 34.34
N MET A 377 16.19 7.62 34.12
CA MET A 377 15.42 6.41 34.44
C MET A 377 15.58 5.99 35.91
N THR A 378 15.58 6.98 36.81
CA THR A 378 15.62 6.76 38.26
C THR A 378 14.20 6.52 38.78
N GLN A 379 14.08 5.86 39.94
CA GLN A 379 12.78 5.63 40.57
C GLN A 379 12.01 6.94 40.76
N GLN A 380 12.69 8.02 41.16
CA GLN A 380 12.04 9.31 41.42
C GLN A 380 11.37 9.91 40.16
N TRP A 381 12.05 9.89 39.01
CA TRP A 381 11.49 10.40 37.75
C TRP A 381 10.45 9.46 37.14
N LEU A 382 10.64 8.15 37.29
CA LEU A 382 9.64 7.16 36.87
C LEU A 382 8.37 7.25 37.71
N ASP A 383 8.46 7.55 39.01
CA ASP A 383 7.31 7.83 39.86
C ASP A 383 6.53 9.05 39.35
N GLU A 384 7.20 10.15 38.98
CA GLU A 384 6.52 11.31 38.40
C GLU A 384 5.80 10.98 37.08
N ALA A 385 6.44 10.21 36.19
CA ALA A 385 5.81 9.71 34.97
C ALA A 385 4.60 8.82 35.29
N PHE A 386 4.72 7.91 36.25
CA PHE A 386 3.64 7.04 36.71
C PHE A 386 2.46 7.85 37.26
N ARG A 387 2.70 8.85 38.10
CA ARG A 387 1.64 9.70 38.68
C ARG A 387 0.90 10.48 37.62
N LEU A 388 1.61 11.02 36.62
CA LEU A 388 1.01 11.65 35.44
C LEU A 388 0.13 10.65 34.67
N LEU A 389 0.68 9.49 34.33
CA LEU A 389 0.00 8.49 33.50
C LEU A 389 -1.21 7.83 34.19
N SER A 390 -1.16 7.68 35.51
CA SER A 390 -2.22 7.12 36.35
C SER A 390 -3.29 8.15 36.75
N GLY A 391 -3.05 9.45 36.49
CA GLY A 391 -3.99 10.53 36.80
C GLY A 391 -4.00 10.98 38.26
N GLU A 392 -2.96 10.67 39.04
CA GLU A 392 -2.87 11.10 40.46
C GLU A 392 -2.83 12.62 40.63
N TYR A 393 -2.45 13.35 39.59
CA TYR A 393 -2.43 14.82 39.57
C TYR A 393 -3.73 15.46 39.07
N GLU A 394 -4.86 14.73 39.11
CA GLU A 394 -6.19 15.23 38.73
C GLU A 394 -6.23 15.81 37.30
N ALA A 395 -5.47 15.22 36.38
CA ALA A 395 -5.44 15.66 34.99
C ALA A 395 -6.83 15.49 34.37
N THR A 396 -7.32 16.54 33.70
CA THR A 396 -8.67 16.60 33.07
C THR A 396 -8.85 15.69 31.85
N GLY A 397 -7.87 14.84 31.54
CA GLY A 397 -7.90 13.94 30.39
C GLY A 397 -6.79 12.88 30.41
N ARG A 398 -6.87 11.93 29.47
CA ARG A 398 -5.92 10.83 29.35
C ARG A 398 -4.53 11.34 28.97
N VAL A 399 -3.54 11.14 29.84
CA VAL A 399 -2.14 11.47 29.56
C VAL A 399 -1.58 10.52 28.49
N ALA A 400 -0.92 11.09 27.49
CA ALA A 400 -0.29 10.35 26.40
C ALA A 400 1.07 9.77 26.83
N LEU A 401 1.32 8.50 26.52
CA LEU A 401 2.64 7.90 26.64
C LEU A 401 3.26 7.83 25.24
N ILE A 402 4.42 8.44 25.05
CA ILE A 402 5.11 8.54 23.77
C ILE A 402 6.50 7.92 23.95
N ALA A 403 6.77 6.85 23.23
CA ALA A 403 8.07 6.19 23.21
C ALA A 403 8.79 6.53 21.90
N THR A 404 10.05 6.96 21.99
CA THR A 404 10.90 7.14 20.80
C THR A 404 11.08 5.81 20.07
N HIS A 405 11.35 4.71 20.77
CA HIS A 405 11.34 3.35 20.23
C HIS A 405 11.15 2.31 21.34
N ARG A 406 10.77 1.07 20.97
CA ARG A 406 10.51 -0.05 21.92
C ARG A 406 11.68 -1.03 22.06
N ALA A 407 12.91 -0.64 21.72
CA ALA A 407 14.04 -1.56 21.85
C ALA A 407 14.27 -1.92 23.33
N MET A 408 14.27 -3.22 23.65
CA MET A 408 14.43 -3.73 25.01
C MET A 408 15.88 -3.64 25.52
N TYR A 409 16.84 -3.66 24.61
CA TYR A 409 18.26 -3.58 24.91
C TYR A 409 18.99 -2.78 23.84
N HIS A 410 20.18 -2.29 24.19
CA HIS A 410 21.11 -1.65 23.27
C HIS A 410 22.55 -1.99 23.67
N ARG A 411 23.49 -1.76 22.77
CA ARG A 411 24.93 -1.86 23.05
C ARG A 411 25.53 -0.44 23.03
N PRO A 412 26.11 0.06 24.13
CA PRO A 412 26.65 1.42 24.18
C PRO A 412 27.87 1.66 23.27
N SER A 413 28.76 0.67 23.15
CA SER A 413 29.96 0.72 22.32
C SER A 413 30.35 -0.67 21.80
N GLU A 414 31.17 -0.73 20.75
CA GLU A 414 31.65 -1.99 20.18
C GLU A 414 32.38 -2.82 21.25
N GLY A 415 31.98 -4.09 21.41
CA GLY A 415 32.50 -4.98 22.46
C GLY A 415 31.90 -4.81 23.87
N ALA A 416 31.08 -3.79 24.13
CA ALA A 416 30.46 -3.60 25.44
C ALA A 416 29.30 -4.60 25.72
N PRO A 417 29.05 -4.92 27.01
CA PRO A 417 27.86 -5.66 27.43
C PRO A 417 26.56 -4.96 27.01
N LEU A 418 25.50 -5.75 26.85
CA LEU A 418 24.16 -5.21 26.59
C LEU A 418 23.65 -4.43 27.79
N SER A 419 22.98 -3.32 27.52
CA SER A 419 22.31 -2.45 28.49
C SER A 419 20.83 -2.34 28.17
N MET A 420 20.00 -2.09 29.18
CA MET A 420 18.55 -1.92 28.97
C MET A 420 18.26 -0.74 28.02
N GLY A 421 17.32 -0.94 27.11
CA GLY A 421 16.82 0.09 26.21
C GLY A 421 15.58 0.80 26.79
N PRO A 422 15.09 1.86 26.13
CA PRO A 422 13.92 2.60 26.59
C PRO A 422 12.66 1.75 26.62
N GLY A 423 12.59 0.69 25.79
CA GLY A 423 11.44 -0.23 25.75
C GLY A 423 11.18 -0.93 27.08
N ALA A 424 12.22 -1.22 27.87
CA ALA A 424 12.06 -1.84 29.19
C ALA A 424 11.32 -0.92 30.16
N PHE A 425 11.67 0.37 30.16
CA PHE A 425 11.03 1.38 31.02
C PHE A 425 9.61 1.72 30.55
N VAL A 426 9.39 1.74 29.23
CA VAL A 426 8.04 1.88 28.65
C VAL A 426 7.16 0.72 29.10
N ALA A 427 7.62 -0.53 28.96
CA ALA A 427 6.87 -1.71 29.39
C ALA A 427 6.57 -1.70 30.89
N ALA A 428 7.53 -1.26 31.72
CA ALA A 428 7.33 -1.11 33.16
C ALA A 428 6.21 -0.10 33.49
N LEU A 429 6.21 1.06 32.84
CA LEU A 429 5.16 2.07 33.02
C LEU A 429 3.80 1.62 32.48
N GLU A 430 3.78 0.93 31.34
CA GLU A 430 2.55 0.33 30.78
C GLU A 430 1.92 -0.65 31.77
N ALA A 431 2.74 -1.56 32.32
CA ALA A 431 2.31 -2.53 33.30
C ALA A 431 1.84 -1.87 34.61
N ALA A 432 2.62 -0.93 35.14
CA ALA A 432 2.29 -0.22 36.39
C ALA A 432 0.99 0.57 36.26
N CYS A 433 0.78 1.26 35.13
CA CYS A 433 -0.41 2.07 34.88
C CYS A 433 -1.60 1.25 34.33
N ARG A 434 -1.47 -0.07 34.17
CA ARG A 434 -2.47 -0.97 33.54
C ARG A 434 -2.93 -0.47 32.17
N ARG A 435 -2.00 0.03 31.36
CA ARG A 435 -2.29 0.57 30.03
C ARG A 435 -2.14 -0.51 28.99
N ASP A 436 -3.02 -0.47 28.00
CA ASP A 436 -2.87 -1.26 26.79
C ASP A 436 -1.66 -0.77 26.00
N THR A 437 -0.84 -1.71 25.51
CA THR A 437 0.34 -1.45 24.69
C THR A 437 -0.02 -0.67 23.42
N ASP A 438 -1.21 -0.91 22.86
CA ASP A 438 -1.70 -0.22 21.66
C ASP A 438 -2.01 1.27 21.91
N SER A 439 -2.11 1.68 23.18
CA SER A 439 -2.35 3.08 23.55
C SER A 439 -1.10 3.94 23.66
N THR A 440 0.08 3.34 23.57
CA THR A 440 1.37 4.04 23.60
C THR A 440 1.78 4.40 22.18
N THR A 441 2.01 5.68 21.93
CA THR A 441 2.51 6.15 20.65
C THR A 441 3.98 5.79 20.51
N VAL A 442 4.32 4.94 19.54
CA VAL A 442 5.72 4.62 19.21
C VAL A 442 6.15 5.42 17.98
N CYS A 443 7.14 6.28 18.17
CA CYS A 443 7.66 7.23 17.18
C CYS A 443 8.88 6.71 16.41
N GLY A 444 9.18 5.41 16.46
CA GLY A 444 10.32 4.80 15.76
C GLY A 444 9.92 3.64 14.87
N LYS A 445 10.84 3.21 14.01
CA LYS A 445 10.70 1.97 13.22
C LYS A 445 10.48 0.77 14.16
N PRO A 446 9.66 -0.22 13.78
CA PRO A 446 8.95 -0.38 12.50
C PRO A 446 7.52 0.19 12.53
N SER A 447 7.22 1.22 13.34
CA SER A 447 5.86 1.76 13.47
C SER A 447 5.31 2.26 12.14
N ARG A 448 4.08 1.85 11.81
CA ARG A 448 3.37 2.31 10.60
C ARG A 448 3.29 3.84 10.55
N ALA A 449 2.97 4.47 11.67
CA ALA A 449 2.85 5.93 11.75
C ALA A 449 4.19 6.63 11.46
N PHE A 450 5.31 6.08 11.96
CA PHE A 450 6.64 6.61 11.68
C PHE A 450 6.97 6.54 10.19
N LEU A 451 6.78 5.37 9.58
CA LEU A 451 7.07 5.15 8.16
C LEU A 451 6.21 6.02 7.24
N GLN A 452 4.94 6.21 7.58
CA GLN A 452 4.05 7.13 6.87
C GLN A 452 4.53 8.57 6.93
N GLU A 453 4.96 9.07 8.09
CA GLU A 453 5.53 10.42 8.22
C GLU A 453 6.85 10.56 7.46
N CYS A 454 7.72 9.53 7.49
CA CYS A 454 8.95 9.49 6.70
C CYS A 454 8.67 9.66 5.21
N ILE A 455 7.68 8.95 4.66
CA ILE A 455 7.37 8.99 3.23
C ILE A 455 6.60 10.27 2.88
N ALA A 456 5.65 10.69 3.72
CA ALA A 456 4.85 11.89 3.49
C ALA A 456 5.70 13.16 3.36
N GLY A 457 6.83 13.26 4.06
CA GLY A 457 7.73 14.40 3.88
C GLY A 457 8.69 14.29 2.68
N MET A 458 8.72 13.16 1.97
CA MET A 458 9.62 12.92 0.82
C MET A 458 8.91 13.27 -0.48
N ILE A 459 7.58 13.12 -0.47
CA ILE A 459 6.71 13.35 -1.62
C ILE A 459 6.10 14.76 -1.55
N PRO A 460 5.81 15.37 -2.71
CA PRO A 460 4.98 16.56 -2.80
C PRO A 460 3.61 16.37 -2.14
N ALA A 461 3.03 17.45 -1.62
CA ALA A 461 1.75 17.39 -0.88
C ALA A 461 0.54 16.98 -1.74
N ASP A 462 0.68 17.07 -3.06
CA ASP A 462 -0.31 16.68 -4.06
C ASP A 462 -0.13 15.23 -4.58
N GLU A 463 0.90 14.52 -4.13
CA GLU A 463 1.19 13.13 -4.49
C GLU A 463 0.90 12.17 -3.32
N SER A 464 0.61 10.91 -3.65
CA SER A 464 0.39 9.84 -2.67
C SER A 464 1.61 8.92 -2.58
N MET A 465 1.78 8.27 -1.43
CA MET A 465 2.73 7.16 -1.25
C MET A 465 2.51 6.05 -2.29
N ASP A 466 1.27 5.87 -2.77
CA ASP A 466 0.89 4.85 -3.74
C ASP A 466 1.41 5.14 -5.17
N ASP A 467 1.85 6.38 -5.44
CA ASP A 467 2.45 6.77 -6.72
C ASP A 467 3.91 6.30 -6.86
N TYR A 468 4.46 5.71 -5.80
CA TYR A 468 5.85 5.31 -5.68
C TYR A 468 5.99 3.84 -5.27
N THR A 469 7.07 3.21 -5.72
CA THR A 469 7.59 2.00 -5.09
C THR A 469 8.37 2.40 -3.85
N ASN A 470 7.85 2.07 -2.68
CA ASN A 470 8.45 2.42 -1.40
C ASN A 470 9.38 1.29 -0.96
N ILE A 471 10.67 1.58 -0.79
CA ILE A 471 11.72 0.63 -0.46
C ILE A 471 12.28 1.00 0.91
N ILE A 472 12.51 0.02 1.78
CA ILE A 472 13.22 0.20 3.04
C ILE A 472 14.39 -0.77 3.14
N ILE A 473 15.55 -0.24 3.55
CA ILE A 473 16.79 -0.98 3.72
C ILE A 473 17.23 -0.88 5.19
N GLY A 474 17.51 -2.03 5.80
CA GLY A 474 17.94 -2.13 7.20
C GLY A 474 18.70 -3.42 7.50
N ASP A 475 19.33 -3.51 8.67
CA ASP A 475 20.06 -4.71 9.11
C ASP A 475 19.27 -5.59 10.10
N ASP A 476 18.12 -5.12 10.58
CA ASP A 476 17.32 -5.79 11.61
C ASP A 476 15.89 -6.07 11.11
N LEU A 477 15.49 -7.35 11.07
CA LEU A 477 14.16 -7.76 10.61
C LEU A 477 13.03 -7.25 11.50
N ASP A 478 13.26 -7.10 12.79
CA ASP A 478 12.23 -6.69 13.73
C ASP A 478 12.19 -5.17 13.88
N ALA A 479 13.36 -4.53 13.99
CA ALA A 479 13.45 -3.10 14.23
C ALA A 479 13.26 -2.25 12.96
N ASP A 480 13.85 -2.66 11.83
CA ASP A 480 13.78 -1.90 10.58
C ASP A 480 12.73 -2.45 9.63
N LEU A 481 12.70 -3.77 9.45
CA LEU A 481 11.84 -4.45 8.45
C LEU A 481 10.59 -5.10 9.05
N GLY A 482 10.25 -4.72 10.28
CA GLY A 482 9.16 -5.31 11.05
C GLY A 482 7.77 -4.94 10.52
N LYS A 483 6.75 -5.28 11.31
CA LYS A 483 5.34 -5.35 10.88
C LYS A 483 4.77 -4.15 10.13
N GLY A 484 5.14 -2.92 10.50
CA GLY A 484 4.63 -1.73 9.83
C GLY A 484 5.08 -1.60 8.37
N THR A 485 6.22 -2.19 8.00
CA THR A 485 6.74 -2.10 6.62
C THR A 485 5.90 -2.89 5.63
N TRP A 486 5.58 -4.16 5.91
CA TRP A 486 4.74 -4.96 5.01
C TRP A 486 3.25 -4.63 5.11
N GLN A 487 2.79 -4.05 6.23
CA GLN A 487 1.42 -3.50 6.31
C GLN A 487 1.23 -2.28 5.39
N LEU A 488 2.32 -1.56 5.09
CA LEU A 488 2.36 -0.45 4.15
C LEU A 488 2.79 -0.87 2.74
N GLY A 489 3.08 -2.15 2.51
CA GLY A 489 3.48 -2.68 1.22
C GLY A 489 4.88 -2.24 0.76
N LEU A 490 5.78 -1.87 1.68
CA LEU A 490 7.16 -1.53 1.32
C LEU A 490 7.92 -2.77 0.85
N ARG A 491 8.77 -2.61 -0.17
CA ARG A 491 9.79 -3.59 -0.53
C ARG A 491 10.91 -3.55 0.52
N ARG A 492 11.17 -4.67 1.18
CA ARG A 492 12.06 -4.78 2.34
C ARG A 492 13.37 -5.43 1.94
N ILE A 493 14.45 -4.70 2.11
CA ILE A 493 15.81 -5.11 1.77
C ILE A 493 16.61 -5.29 3.06
N LEU A 494 17.00 -6.52 3.36
CA LEU A 494 17.86 -6.82 4.50
C LEU A 494 19.33 -6.81 4.09
N VAL A 495 20.16 -6.07 4.81
CA VAL A 495 21.62 -6.13 4.64
C VAL A 495 22.27 -6.97 5.73
N ARG A 496 23.33 -7.72 5.39
CA ARG A 496 24.05 -8.61 6.32
C ARG A 496 25.14 -7.89 7.15
N THR A 497 25.04 -6.57 7.25
CA THR A 497 25.89 -5.74 8.11
C THR A 497 25.27 -5.57 9.50
N GLY A 498 25.93 -4.85 10.41
CA GLY A 498 25.33 -4.45 11.69
C GLY A 498 25.10 -5.61 12.67
N LYS A 499 23.85 -5.77 13.13
CA LYS A 499 23.46 -6.76 14.14
C LYS A 499 23.16 -8.14 13.55
N PHE A 500 23.14 -8.27 12.23
CA PHE A 500 22.79 -9.51 11.53
C PHE A 500 23.63 -10.70 12.01
N ARG A 501 22.97 -11.81 12.31
CA ARG A 501 23.59 -13.12 12.59
C ARG A 501 23.05 -14.16 11.61
N ALA A 502 23.83 -15.24 11.40
CA ALA A 502 23.38 -16.34 10.55
C ALA A 502 22.05 -16.93 11.08
N GLY A 503 21.04 -17.00 10.20
CA GLY A 503 19.68 -17.42 10.53
C GLY A 503 18.73 -16.28 10.92
N ASP A 504 19.22 -15.05 11.08
CA ASP A 504 18.34 -13.90 11.32
C ASP A 504 17.49 -13.57 10.09
N ASP A 505 17.86 -13.97 8.87
CA ASP A 505 17.04 -13.85 7.65
C ASP A 505 15.76 -14.71 7.69
N GLN A 506 15.70 -15.68 8.60
CA GLN A 506 14.52 -16.52 8.86
C GLN A 506 13.81 -16.16 10.16
N ARG A 507 14.31 -15.17 10.91
CA ARG A 507 13.86 -14.82 12.25
C ARG A 507 12.99 -13.57 12.22
N GLY A 508 11.69 -13.76 12.16
CA GLY A 508 10.69 -12.69 12.19
C GLY A 508 9.32 -13.20 11.75
N GLU A 509 8.27 -12.38 11.86
CA GLU A 509 6.93 -12.78 11.38
C GLU A 509 6.90 -13.02 9.85
N LYS A 510 7.77 -12.34 9.10
CA LYS A 510 7.95 -12.50 7.65
C LYS A 510 9.41 -12.31 7.23
N PRO A 511 9.94 -13.14 6.31
CA PRO A 511 11.28 -12.94 5.74
C PRO A 511 11.34 -11.63 4.95
N ALA A 512 12.52 -11.04 4.77
CA ALA A 512 12.71 -9.90 3.86
C ALA A 512 12.43 -10.26 2.40
N ASP A 513 12.17 -9.26 1.55
CA ASP A 513 11.89 -9.48 0.13
C ASP A 513 13.19 -9.70 -0.67
N GLU A 514 14.29 -9.07 -0.23
CA GLU A 514 15.64 -9.29 -0.74
C GLU A 514 16.66 -9.28 0.40
N VAL A 515 17.78 -9.99 0.22
CA VAL A 515 18.90 -10.03 1.17
C VAL A 515 20.20 -9.76 0.41
N HIS A 516 20.99 -8.81 0.89
CA HIS A 516 22.25 -8.38 0.27
C HIS A 516 23.39 -8.33 1.31
N ASP A 517 24.64 -8.45 0.86
CA ASP A 517 25.78 -8.45 1.79
C ASP A 517 26.02 -7.07 2.44
N SER A 518 25.74 -5.99 1.73
CA SER A 518 25.84 -4.61 2.23
C SER A 518 24.93 -3.67 1.44
N LEU A 519 24.80 -2.43 1.93
CA LEU A 519 24.12 -1.36 1.20
C LEU A 519 24.71 -1.17 -0.22
N ALA A 520 26.03 -1.29 -0.37
CA ALA A 520 26.69 -1.11 -1.66
C ALA A 520 26.29 -2.16 -2.70
N SER A 521 26.19 -3.42 -2.28
CA SER A 521 25.76 -4.53 -3.14
C SER A 521 24.34 -4.31 -3.67
N TRP A 522 23.42 -3.85 -2.82
CA TRP A 522 22.06 -3.54 -3.23
C TRP A 522 22.00 -2.34 -4.20
N VAL A 523 22.71 -1.25 -3.87
CA VAL A 523 22.72 -0.03 -4.71
C VAL A 523 23.22 -0.32 -6.12
N GLU A 524 24.24 -1.15 -6.28
CA GLU A 524 24.77 -1.53 -7.58
C GLU A 524 23.72 -2.24 -8.44
N GLY A 525 23.00 -3.19 -7.85
CA GLY A 525 21.89 -3.87 -8.52
C GLY A 525 20.74 -2.92 -8.85
N PHE A 526 20.31 -2.10 -7.89
CA PHE A 526 19.19 -1.17 -8.05
C PHE A 526 19.44 -0.12 -9.15
N VAL A 527 20.61 0.52 -9.14
CA VAL A 527 20.94 1.58 -10.10
C VAL A 527 21.08 1.02 -11.52
N SER A 528 21.67 -0.17 -11.66
CA SER A 528 21.83 -0.80 -12.98
C SER A 528 20.53 -1.36 -13.55
N THR A 529 19.67 -1.97 -12.73
CA THR A 529 18.50 -2.72 -13.21
C THR A 529 17.19 -1.92 -13.18
N GLU A 530 16.93 -1.14 -12.12
CA GLU A 530 15.65 -0.47 -11.92
C GLU A 530 15.66 0.99 -12.40
N LEU A 531 16.86 1.61 -12.45
CA LEU A 531 17.06 2.96 -12.97
C LEU A 531 17.68 3.01 -14.37
N ASN A 532 18.12 1.85 -14.91
CA ASN A 532 18.77 1.69 -16.22
C ASN A 532 20.05 2.53 -16.42
N ASP A 533 20.81 2.83 -15.37
CA ASP A 533 22.06 3.62 -15.46
C ASP A 533 23.27 2.79 -15.96
N GLY A 534 23.04 1.80 -16.83
CA GLY A 534 24.02 0.80 -17.26
C GLY A 534 24.20 0.65 -18.78
N GLN A 535 23.79 1.62 -19.59
CA GLN A 535 24.12 1.68 -21.03
C GLN A 535 24.75 3.02 -21.40
#